data_AF-A0A8W8NGD9-F1
#
_entry.id   AF-A0A8W8NGD9-F1
#
_cell.length_a   1.000
_cell.length_b   1.000
_cell.length_c   1.000
_cell.angle_alpha   90.00
_cell.angle_beta   90.00
_cell.angle_gamma   90.00
#
_symmetry.space_group_name_H-M   'P 1'
#
loop_
_entity.id
_entity.type
_entity.pdbx_description
1 polymer ?
#
loop_
_entity_poly.entity_id
_entity_poly.type
_entity_poly.pdbx_seq_one_letter_code
_entity_poly.pdbx_strand_id
1 'polypeptide(L)'
;NNCICHFSPLKSDPDKELADGDVVKIDLGAQIDGYIAVIAHTLVVGASKENKVKGRKADVIMAAHLASEAALRLVKPGNENNMVTEAVQKVAESYKCKPIEGMLSHQLKRHVIDGEKAIIQNPSEAQRKEHEKCEFETYEVYGVDVLVSTGDGKGREQETRTTVYKKKDMIYQLKMKASRQFLSEVDKKFGLMPFSLRLCEDEKKAKMGVVECVKHELMQPFTVLYERDTEFVAQFKFTVILMPNGPLKITGLTFDEETVVSECQIEDEDLKALLTQSASRKAAKKKKKKAGKSMAESAENAD
;
A
#
# COMPACT_ATOMS: atom_id res chain seq x y z
N ASN A 1 -8.11 -9.64 8.60
CA ASN A 1 -9.36 -8.98 9.00
C ASN A 1 -9.09 -7.51 9.38
N ASN A 2 -9.20 -7.13 10.65
CA ASN A 2 -9.12 -5.75 11.15
C ASN A 2 -7.70 -5.19 11.33
N CYS A 3 -6.67 -6.04 11.44
CA CYS A 3 -5.27 -5.60 11.43
C CYS A 3 -4.99 -4.81 10.14
N ILE A 4 -4.44 -3.60 10.25
CA ILE A 4 -4.22 -2.66 9.14
C ILE A 4 -2.90 -2.97 8.43
N CYS A 5 -1.77 -2.99 9.15
CA CYS A 5 -0.45 -3.09 8.55
C CYS A 5 0.63 -3.60 9.52
N HIS A 6 1.81 -3.90 8.99
CA HIS A 6 3.07 -4.16 9.70
C HIS A 6 3.14 -5.37 10.64
N PHE A 7 2.15 -6.27 10.59
CA PHE A 7 2.17 -7.48 11.40
C PHE A 7 3.25 -8.47 10.92
N SER A 8 4.39 -8.51 11.61
CA SER A 8 5.51 -9.43 11.37
C SER A 8 5.94 -10.07 12.70
N PRO A 9 5.21 -11.08 13.21
CA PRO A 9 5.44 -11.62 14.55
C PRO A 9 6.81 -12.28 14.67
N LEU A 10 7.38 -12.20 15.87
CA LEU A 10 8.64 -12.86 16.22
C LEU A 10 8.43 -14.37 16.41
N LYS A 11 9.53 -15.12 16.47
CA LYS A 11 9.44 -16.58 16.68
C LYS A 11 8.92 -16.95 18.06
N SER A 12 9.06 -16.06 19.03
CA SER A 12 8.54 -16.26 20.40
C SER A 12 7.14 -15.67 20.62
N ASP A 13 6.60 -14.92 19.66
CA ASP A 13 5.24 -14.43 19.76
C ASP A 13 4.27 -15.58 19.40
N PRO A 14 3.04 -15.62 19.95
CA PRO A 14 2.05 -16.62 19.58
C PRO A 14 1.73 -16.59 18.09
N ASP A 15 1.67 -17.76 17.46
CA ASP A 15 1.26 -17.87 16.06
C ASP A 15 -0.21 -17.47 15.89
N LYS A 16 -0.51 -16.90 14.72
CA LYS A 16 -1.88 -16.67 14.24
C LYS A 16 -2.13 -17.59 13.06
N GLU A 17 -2.92 -18.64 13.30
CA GLU A 17 -3.34 -19.56 12.24
C GLU A 17 -4.40 -18.90 11.36
N LEU A 18 -4.31 -19.14 10.05
CA LEU A 18 -5.26 -18.62 9.07
C LEU A 18 -6.50 -19.52 9.03
N ALA A 19 -7.69 -18.90 9.09
CA ALA A 19 -8.96 -19.60 8.94
C ALA A 19 -9.58 -19.33 7.56
N ASP A 20 -10.45 -20.23 7.13
CA ASP A 20 -11.25 -20.04 5.92
C ASP A 20 -12.08 -18.74 6.00
N GLY A 21 -12.07 -17.98 4.91
CA GLY A 21 -12.72 -16.67 4.83
C GLY A 21 -11.95 -15.51 5.45
N ASP A 22 -10.76 -15.70 6.03
CA ASP A 22 -9.96 -14.58 6.55
C ASP A 22 -9.52 -13.62 5.44
N VAL A 23 -9.64 -12.31 5.70
CA VAL A 23 -9.08 -11.26 4.82
C VAL A 23 -7.61 -11.07 5.16
N VAL A 24 -6.71 -11.55 4.30
CA VAL A 24 -5.26 -11.54 4.50
C VAL A 24 -4.61 -10.48 3.62
N LYS A 25 -3.73 -9.69 4.22
CA LYS A 25 -2.88 -8.73 3.52
C LYS A 25 -1.44 -9.24 3.55
N ILE A 26 -0.83 -9.39 2.39
CA ILE A 26 0.58 -9.72 2.25
C ILE A 26 1.29 -8.47 1.75
N ASP A 27 2.24 -7.95 2.52
CA ASP A 27 3.00 -6.73 2.22
C ASP A 27 4.50 -7.03 2.34
N LEU A 28 5.25 -6.76 1.28
CA LEU A 28 6.69 -7.02 1.21
C LEU A 28 7.38 -6.07 0.24
N GLY A 29 8.71 -6.03 0.33
CA GLY A 29 9.55 -5.28 -0.60
C GLY A 29 10.89 -5.95 -0.83
N ALA A 30 11.52 -5.57 -1.93
CA ALA A 30 12.88 -5.93 -2.28
C ALA A 30 13.64 -4.69 -2.76
N GLN A 31 14.97 -4.75 -2.71
CA GLN A 31 15.81 -3.71 -3.26
C GLN A 31 17.04 -4.29 -3.97
N ILE A 32 17.50 -3.59 -5.00
CA ILE A 32 18.78 -3.86 -5.68
C ILE A 32 19.52 -2.53 -5.76
N ASP A 33 20.73 -2.46 -5.20
CA ASP A 33 21.57 -1.25 -5.19
C ASP A 33 20.85 0.01 -4.66
N GLY A 34 19.94 -0.18 -3.71
CA GLY A 34 19.12 0.89 -3.12
C GLY A 34 17.88 1.26 -3.93
N TYR A 35 17.63 0.68 -5.11
CA TYR A 35 16.39 0.86 -5.84
C TYR A 35 15.33 -0.09 -5.31
N ILE A 36 14.19 0.46 -4.88
CA ILE A 36 13.19 -0.24 -4.08
C ILE A 36 11.99 -0.61 -4.95
N ALA A 37 11.49 -1.83 -4.76
CA ALA A 37 10.20 -2.28 -5.26
C ALA A 37 9.37 -2.84 -4.10
N VAL A 38 8.18 -2.29 -3.89
CA VAL A 38 7.24 -2.70 -2.84
C VAL A 38 5.93 -3.21 -3.46
N ILE A 39 5.28 -4.13 -2.78
CA ILE A 39 4.02 -4.71 -3.20
C ILE A 39 3.20 -5.12 -1.98
N ALA A 40 1.89 -4.88 -2.04
CA ALA A 40 0.95 -5.47 -1.12
C ALA A 40 -0.30 -5.91 -1.87
N HIS A 41 -0.88 -7.02 -1.40
CA HIS A 41 -2.06 -7.59 -1.99
C HIS A 41 -2.99 -8.14 -0.91
N THR A 42 -4.30 -7.97 -1.12
CA THR A 42 -5.33 -8.53 -0.26
C THR A 42 -6.00 -9.71 -0.94
N LEU A 43 -6.12 -10.81 -0.21
CA LEU A 43 -6.86 -11.99 -0.62
C LEU A 43 -7.77 -12.47 0.50
N VAL A 44 -8.69 -13.37 0.17
CA VAL A 44 -9.52 -14.08 1.14
C VAL A 44 -9.16 -15.55 1.11
N VAL A 45 -8.86 -16.12 2.28
CA VAL A 45 -8.53 -17.55 2.41
C VAL A 45 -9.72 -18.38 1.92
N GLY A 46 -9.46 -19.33 1.02
CA GLY A 46 -10.47 -20.23 0.44
C GLY A 46 -11.39 -19.60 -0.63
N ALA A 47 -11.17 -18.35 -1.02
CA ALA A 47 -11.93 -17.74 -2.11
C ALA A 47 -11.57 -18.36 -3.48
N SER A 48 -12.61 -18.62 -4.28
CA SER A 48 -12.49 -19.12 -5.65
C SER A 48 -13.65 -18.62 -6.51
N LYS A 49 -13.70 -19.04 -7.78
CA LYS A 49 -14.83 -18.71 -8.67
C LYS A 49 -16.13 -19.38 -8.22
N GLU A 50 -16.02 -20.54 -7.58
CA GLU A 50 -17.11 -21.30 -6.98
C GLU A 50 -17.45 -20.77 -5.58
N ASN A 51 -16.43 -20.41 -4.78
CA ASN A 51 -16.57 -19.83 -3.44
C ASN A 51 -16.29 -18.32 -3.44
N LYS A 52 -17.22 -17.55 -4.01
CA LYS A 52 -17.05 -16.10 -4.17
C LYS A 52 -17.14 -15.34 -2.86
N VAL A 53 -16.29 -14.34 -2.69
CA VAL A 53 -16.36 -13.38 -1.58
C VAL A 53 -17.55 -12.46 -1.78
N LYS A 54 -18.33 -12.23 -0.71
CA LYS A 54 -19.54 -11.39 -0.72
C LYS A 54 -19.60 -10.46 0.50
N GLY A 55 -20.57 -9.55 0.49
CA GLY A 55 -20.86 -8.63 1.60
C GLY A 55 -19.71 -7.66 1.88
N ARG A 56 -19.56 -7.24 3.15
CA ARG A 56 -18.58 -6.20 3.53
C ARG A 56 -17.13 -6.50 3.16
N LYS A 57 -16.73 -7.78 3.14
CA LYS A 57 -15.39 -8.20 2.65
C LYS A 57 -15.22 -7.89 1.16
N ALA A 58 -16.25 -8.19 0.36
CA ALA A 58 -16.24 -7.87 -1.07
C ALA A 58 -16.23 -6.35 -1.30
N ASP A 59 -17.06 -5.61 -0.56
CA ASP A 59 -17.13 -4.15 -0.68
C ASP A 59 -15.75 -3.51 -0.47
N VAL A 60 -15.05 -3.84 0.63
CA VAL A 60 -13.76 -3.22 0.95
C VAL A 60 -12.64 -3.64 0.01
N ILE A 61 -12.67 -4.88 -0.48
CA ILE A 61 -11.67 -5.37 -1.44
C ILE A 61 -11.87 -4.66 -2.78
N MET A 62 -13.10 -4.54 -3.28
CA MET A 62 -13.41 -3.80 -4.50
C MET A 62 -13.08 -2.31 -4.36
N ALA A 63 -13.43 -1.71 -3.21
CA ALA A 63 -13.11 -0.32 -2.91
C ALA A 63 -11.59 -0.06 -2.99
N ALA A 64 -10.79 -0.86 -2.29
CA ALA A 64 -9.34 -0.71 -2.28
C ALA A 64 -8.72 -0.99 -3.66
N HIS A 65 -9.21 -2.01 -4.37
CA HIS A 65 -8.72 -2.36 -5.71
C HIS A 65 -8.96 -1.21 -6.71
N LEU A 66 -10.21 -0.75 -6.82
CA LEU A 66 -10.58 0.32 -7.75
C LEU A 66 -9.94 1.65 -7.36
N ALA A 67 -9.79 1.93 -6.07
CA ALA A 67 -9.06 3.12 -5.61
C ALA A 67 -7.58 3.05 -6.02
N SER A 68 -6.95 1.87 -5.95
CA SER A 68 -5.58 1.66 -6.43
C SER A 68 -5.45 1.83 -7.96
N GLU A 69 -6.47 1.43 -8.72
CA GLU A 69 -6.52 1.60 -10.18
C GLU A 69 -6.79 3.05 -10.58
N ALA A 70 -7.60 3.79 -9.82
CA ALA A 70 -7.75 5.24 -9.96
C ALA A 70 -6.43 5.95 -9.68
N ALA A 71 -5.75 5.61 -8.57
CA ALA A 71 -4.45 6.15 -8.23
C ALA A 71 -3.40 5.89 -9.33
N LEU A 72 -3.35 4.67 -9.89
CA LEU A 72 -2.45 4.33 -10.99
C LEU A 72 -2.60 5.26 -12.22
N ARG A 73 -3.80 5.79 -12.47
CA ARG A 73 -4.09 6.68 -13.61
C ARG A 73 -3.85 8.16 -13.30
N LEU A 74 -3.87 8.52 -12.01
CA LEU A 74 -3.70 9.88 -11.53
C LEU A 74 -2.27 10.21 -11.10
N VAL A 75 -1.48 9.21 -10.67
CA VAL A 75 -0.04 9.38 -10.39
C VAL A 75 0.70 9.41 -11.73
N LYS A 76 0.74 10.59 -12.35
CA LYS A 76 1.40 10.88 -13.62
C LYS A 76 1.92 12.31 -13.63
N PRO A 77 2.95 12.62 -14.45
CA PRO A 77 3.49 13.97 -14.49
C PRO A 77 2.44 15.04 -14.80
N GLY A 78 2.50 16.17 -14.10
CA GLY A 78 1.54 17.29 -14.25
C GLY A 78 0.32 17.24 -13.32
N ASN A 79 0.07 16.10 -12.66
CA ASN A 79 -0.98 15.99 -11.66
C ASN A 79 -0.44 16.29 -10.25
N GLU A 80 -1.34 16.72 -9.36
CA GLU A 80 -1.04 16.92 -7.95
C GLU A 80 -1.42 15.71 -7.09
N ASN A 81 -0.73 15.54 -5.96
CA ASN A 81 -1.02 14.50 -4.97
C ASN A 81 -2.47 14.54 -4.44
N ASN A 82 -3.05 15.72 -4.22
CA ASN A 82 -4.43 15.87 -3.72
C ASN A 82 -5.48 15.25 -4.65
N MET A 83 -5.26 15.27 -5.97
CA MET A 83 -6.18 14.64 -6.93
C MET A 83 -6.31 13.14 -6.66
N VAL A 84 -5.20 12.49 -6.27
CA VAL A 84 -5.18 11.08 -5.92
C VAL A 84 -5.92 10.85 -4.60
N THR A 85 -5.66 11.68 -3.58
CA THR A 85 -6.35 11.63 -2.28
C THR A 85 -7.87 11.72 -2.44
N GLU A 86 -8.35 12.66 -3.25
CA GLU A 86 -9.78 12.87 -3.48
C GLU A 86 -10.41 11.70 -4.25
N ALA A 87 -9.73 11.19 -5.28
CA ALA A 87 -10.23 10.05 -6.04
C ALA A 87 -10.32 8.77 -5.19
N VAL A 88 -9.30 8.50 -4.37
CA VAL A 88 -9.32 7.35 -3.43
C VAL A 88 -10.48 7.47 -2.45
N GLN A 89 -10.73 8.68 -1.92
CA GLN A 89 -11.85 8.94 -1.03
C GLN A 89 -13.21 8.66 -1.70
N LYS A 90 -13.45 9.24 -2.88
CA LYS A 90 -14.73 9.05 -3.60
C LYS A 90 -14.98 7.60 -4.00
N VAL A 91 -13.94 6.87 -4.41
CA VAL A 91 -14.06 5.45 -4.72
C VAL A 91 -14.43 4.66 -3.47
N ALA A 92 -13.76 4.91 -2.34
CA ALA A 92 -14.07 4.21 -1.08
C ALA A 92 -15.52 4.46 -0.61
N GLU A 93 -16.00 5.70 -0.72
CA GLU A 93 -17.36 6.09 -0.34
C GLU A 93 -18.44 5.36 -1.18
N SER A 94 -18.17 5.11 -2.46
CA SER A 94 -19.07 4.33 -3.33
C SER A 94 -19.34 2.90 -2.83
N TYR A 95 -18.44 2.38 -1.98
CA TYR A 95 -18.55 1.05 -1.36
C TYR A 95 -18.87 1.12 0.14
N LYS A 96 -19.34 2.30 0.62
CA LYS A 96 -19.61 2.57 2.04
C LYS A 96 -18.39 2.24 2.92
N CYS A 97 -17.20 2.52 2.39
CA CYS A 97 -15.93 2.28 3.05
C CYS A 97 -15.19 3.60 3.23
N LYS A 98 -14.10 3.57 4.00
CA LYS A 98 -13.29 4.76 4.26
C LYS A 98 -11.80 4.45 4.18
N PRO A 99 -10.98 5.26 3.48
CA PRO A 99 -9.53 5.09 3.49
C PRO A 99 -8.96 5.27 4.90
N ILE A 100 -7.88 4.56 5.24
CA ILE A 100 -7.23 4.72 6.53
C ILE A 100 -6.61 6.13 6.62
N GLU A 101 -6.95 6.84 7.68
CA GLU A 101 -6.51 8.21 7.96
C GLU A 101 -4.99 8.30 8.11
N GLY A 102 -4.39 9.24 7.37
CA GLY A 102 -2.98 9.61 7.51
C GLY A 102 -1.97 8.62 6.89
N MET A 103 -2.41 7.59 6.17
CA MET A 103 -1.50 6.68 5.48
C MET A 103 -0.85 7.35 4.27
N LEU A 104 0.45 7.14 4.09
CA LEU A 104 1.27 7.80 3.07
C LEU A 104 1.72 6.83 1.99
N SER A 105 1.57 7.25 0.73
CA SER A 105 2.30 6.68 -0.41
C SER A 105 3.50 7.57 -0.73
N HIS A 106 4.70 7.01 -0.70
CA HIS A 106 5.93 7.80 -0.79
C HIS A 106 6.58 7.76 -2.16
N GLN A 107 7.25 8.86 -2.51
CA GLN A 107 8.28 8.85 -3.54
C GLN A 107 9.43 7.94 -3.09
N LEU A 108 9.91 7.10 -4.02
CA LEU A 108 11.06 6.23 -3.82
C LEU A 108 12.27 6.85 -4.51
N LYS A 109 13.39 6.95 -3.79
CA LYS A 109 14.70 7.31 -4.35
C LYS A 109 15.71 6.20 -4.00
N ARG A 110 16.91 6.27 -4.58
CA ARG A 110 17.97 5.31 -4.23
C ARG A 110 18.28 5.41 -2.74
N HIS A 111 18.15 4.29 -2.02
CA HIS A 111 18.28 4.15 -0.57
C HIS A 111 17.23 4.85 0.29
N VAL A 112 16.17 5.42 -0.30
CA VAL A 112 15.13 6.18 0.42
C VAL A 112 13.75 5.62 0.08
N ILE A 113 13.11 4.96 1.04
CA ILE A 113 11.77 4.37 0.90
C ILE A 113 10.62 5.37 1.13
N ASP A 114 10.94 6.48 1.78
CA ASP A 114 10.03 7.49 2.32
C ASP A 114 10.50 8.89 1.92
N GLY A 115 10.57 9.13 0.60
CA GLY A 115 10.91 10.44 0.07
C GLY A 115 9.93 11.54 0.50
N GLU A 116 10.37 12.78 0.33
CA GLU A 116 9.67 13.99 0.76
C GLU A 116 8.29 14.15 0.09
N LYS A 117 8.20 13.88 -1.23
CA LYS A 117 6.92 13.91 -1.93
C LYS A 117 6.10 12.68 -1.53
N ALA A 118 4.89 12.93 -1.03
CA ALA A 118 3.96 11.88 -0.62
C ALA A 118 2.53 12.17 -1.06
N ILE A 119 1.71 11.11 -1.06
CA ILE A 119 0.27 11.17 -1.21
C ILE A 119 -0.32 10.71 0.12
N ILE A 120 -1.14 11.55 0.75
CA ILE A 120 -1.81 11.23 2.00
C ILE A 120 -3.26 10.77 1.75
N GLN A 121 -3.69 9.70 2.41
CA GLN A 121 -5.07 9.23 2.34
C GLN A 121 -5.87 9.76 3.53
N ASN A 122 -7.11 10.19 3.25
CA ASN A 122 -8.08 10.64 4.25
C ASN A 122 -7.43 11.50 5.37
N PRO A 123 -6.73 12.60 5.03
CA PRO A 123 -6.01 13.39 6.04
C PRO A 123 -6.99 14.10 6.98
N SER A 124 -6.64 14.16 8.27
CA SER A 124 -7.28 15.07 9.22
C SER A 124 -7.07 16.54 8.83
N GLU A 125 -7.82 17.46 9.43
CA GLU A 125 -7.65 18.90 9.13
C GLU A 125 -6.25 19.42 9.42
N ALA A 126 -5.61 18.92 10.49
CA ALA A 126 -4.24 19.27 10.83
C ALA A 126 -3.26 18.73 9.79
N GLN A 127 -3.37 17.43 9.46
CA GLN A 127 -2.52 16.80 8.45
C GLN A 127 -2.67 17.46 7.08
N ARG A 128 -3.87 17.90 6.69
CA ARG A 128 -4.10 18.59 5.42
C ARG A 128 -3.37 19.94 5.34
N LYS A 129 -3.17 20.62 6.47
CA LYS A 129 -2.44 21.89 6.53
C LYS A 129 -0.93 21.68 6.51
N GLU A 130 -0.45 20.61 7.14
CA GLU A 130 0.98 20.29 7.24
C GLU A 130 1.51 19.55 6.02
N HIS A 131 0.67 18.75 5.36
CA HIS A 131 1.08 17.95 4.21
C HIS A 131 1.25 18.81 2.97
N GLU A 132 2.48 18.86 2.47
CA GLU A 132 2.84 19.68 1.32
C GLU A 132 2.14 19.21 0.04
N LYS A 133 1.65 20.17 -0.74
CA LYS A 133 1.16 19.89 -2.09
C LYS A 133 2.36 19.66 -3.00
N CYS A 134 2.36 18.56 -3.74
CA CYS A 134 3.40 18.29 -4.70
C CYS A 134 2.82 17.91 -6.06
N GLU A 135 3.49 18.39 -7.11
CA GLU A 135 3.28 17.94 -8.48
C GLU A 135 4.18 16.74 -8.78
N PHE A 136 3.63 15.75 -9.47
CA PHE A 136 4.39 14.62 -9.96
C PHE A 136 5.22 15.01 -11.18
N GLU A 137 6.44 14.50 -11.27
CA GLU A 137 7.39 14.79 -12.33
C GLU A 137 7.82 13.54 -13.10
N THR A 138 8.36 13.75 -14.30
CA THR A 138 8.87 12.66 -15.12
C THR A 138 10.15 12.08 -14.49
N TYR A 139 10.29 10.75 -14.58
CA TYR A 139 11.35 9.93 -13.99
C TYR A 139 11.29 9.74 -12.47
N GLU A 140 10.24 10.23 -11.81
CA GLU A 140 9.98 9.88 -10.42
C GLU A 140 9.44 8.44 -10.28
N VAL A 141 9.66 7.86 -9.11
CA VAL A 141 9.17 6.53 -8.73
C VAL A 141 8.35 6.66 -7.45
N TYR A 142 7.21 5.97 -7.38
CA TYR A 142 6.33 6.01 -6.21
C TYR A 142 5.95 4.61 -5.76
N GLY A 143 5.94 4.38 -4.44
CA GLY A 143 5.25 3.28 -3.80
C GLY A 143 3.84 3.72 -3.44
N VAL A 144 2.88 3.44 -4.31
CA VAL A 144 1.46 3.74 -4.08
C VAL A 144 0.89 2.67 -3.18
N ASP A 145 0.37 3.05 -2.02
CA ASP A 145 -0.21 2.16 -1.00
C ASP A 145 -1.61 2.62 -0.66
N VAL A 146 -2.62 1.81 -1.01
CA VAL A 146 -4.04 2.12 -0.76
C VAL A 146 -4.57 1.18 0.31
N LEU A 147 -5.00 1.74 1.45
CA LEU A 147 -5.62 0.99 2.54
C LEU A 147 -7.03 1.53 2.79
N VAL A 148 -8.02 0.64 2.72
CA VAL A 148 -9.43 0.98 2.90
C VAL A 148 -10.05 0.09 3.97
N SER A 149 -10.87 0.69 4.83
CA SER A 149 -11.59 0.05 5.94
C SER A 149 -13.09 0.01 5.69
N THR A 150 -13.76 -1.03 6.18
CA THR A 150 -15.21 -1.06 6.31
C THR A 150 -15.76 -0.18 7.44
N GLY A 151 -14.87 0.26 8.36
CA GLY A 151 -15.16 1.03 9.56
C GLY A 151 -14.95 2.54 9.42
N ASP A 152 -14.40 3.18 10.45
CA ASP A 152 -14.25 4.65 10.50
C ASP A 152 -12.93 5.18 9.92
N GLY A 153 -12.05 4.27 9.48
CA GLY A 153 -10.78 4.57 8.86
C GLY A 153 -9.71 5.01 9.86
N LYS A 154 -9.92 4.83 11.18
CA LYS A 154 -8.97 5.28 12.20
C LYS A 154 -8.16 4.11 12.75
N GLY A 155 -6.85 4.12 12.48
CA GLY A 155 -5.93 3.16 13.05
C GLY A 155 -5.73 3.35 14.55
N ARG A 156 -5.77 2.24 15.30
CA ARG A 156 -5.59 2.21 16.74
C ARG A 156 -4.47 1.24 17.09
N GLU A 157 -3.62 1.62 18.03
CA GLU A 157 -2.65 0.70 18.62
C GLU A 157 -3.36 -0.27 19.57
N GLN A 158 -2.84 -1.48 19.65
CA GLN A 158 -3.25 -2.50 20.61
C GLN A 158 -2.00 -3.06 21.30
N GLU A 159 -2.13 -4.12 22.09
CA GLU A 159 -1.01 -4.76 22.81
C GLU A 159 0.01 -5.47 21.90
N THR A 160 -0.23 -5.48 20.58
CA THR A 160 0.70 -6.12 19.63
C THR A 160 2.02 -5.38 19.58
N ARG A 161 3.11 -6.09 19.84
CA ARG A 161 4.46 -5.54 19.78
C ARG A 161 4.82 -5.07 18.37
N THR A 162 5.38 -3.87 18.28
CA THR A 162 6.07 -3.43 17.07
C THR A 162 7.36 -4.22 16.85
N THR A 163 7.49 -4.84 15.67
CA THR A 163 8.65 -5.66 15.30
C THR A 163 9.36 -5.15 14.06
N VAL A 164 8.72 -4.25 13.30
CA VAL A 164 9.28 -3.66 12.09
C VAL A 164 9.83 -2.27 12.42
N TYR A 165 11.07 -2.03 12.01
CA TYR A 165 11.79 -0.79 12.24
C TYR A 165 12.56 -0.37 11.00
N LYS A 166 12.81 0.93 10.86
CA LYS A 166 13.72 1.48 9.86
C LYS A 166 14.76 2.34 10.56
N LYS A 167 16.03 2.19 10.21
CA LYS A 167 17.07 3.11 10.69
C LYS A 167 16.85 4.52 10.12
N LYS A 168 17.07 5.54 10.96
CA LYS A 168 17.21 6.93 10.53
C LYS A 168 18.69 7.29 10.38
N ASP A 169 18.99 8.20 9.47
CA ASP A 169 20.34 8.72 9.27
C ASP A 169 20.65 9.81 10.32
N MET A 170 20.72 9.39 11.57
CA MET A 170 21.01 10.23 12.73
C MET A 170 22.19 9.65 13.50
N ILE A 171 22.98 10.52 14.13
CA ILE A 171 24.16 10.12 14.90
C ILE A 171 23.87 10.34 16.38
N TYR A 172 23.92 9.25 17.15
CA TYR A 172 23.82 9.29 18.60
C TYR A 172 24.74 8.25 19.24
N GLN A 173 25.42 8.64 20.32
CA GLN A 173 26.33 7.75 21.03
C GLN A 173 25.57 6.90 22.05
N LEU A 174 25.20 5.68 21.64
CA LEU A 174 24.49 4.71 22.48
C LEU A 174 25.32 4.26 23.69
N LYS A 175 24.70 4.23 24.87
CA LYS A 175 25.34 3.90 26.14
C LYS A 175 25.37 2.40 26.39
N MET A 176 24.33 1.66 25.99
CA MET A 176 24.29 0.21 26.25
C MET A 176 25.08 -0.58 25.20
N LYS A 177 25.81 -1.60 25.66
CA LYS A 177 26.55 -2.52 24.76
C LYS A 177 25.61 -3.25 23.79
N ALA A 178 24.45 -3.67 24.27
CA ALA A 178 23.44 -4.35 23.46
C ALA A 178 22.92 -3.47 22.31
N SER A 179 22.63 -2.20 22.58
CA SER A 179 22.16 -1.25 21.55
C SER A 179 23.22 -0.95 20.50
N ARG A 180 24.49 -0.79 20.91
CA ARG A 180 25.61 -0.63 19.95
C ARG A 180 25.77 -1.85 19.04
N GLN A 181 25.65 -3.05 19.61
CA GLN A 181 25.71 -4.30 18.84
C GLN A 181 24.54 -4.42 17.87
N PHE A 182 23.32 -4.14 18.33
CA PHE A 182 22.12 -4.12 17.51
C PHE A 182 22.22 -3.12 16.35
N LEU A 183 22.59 -1.87 16.62
CA LEU A 183 22.75 -0.86 15.56
C LEU A 183 23.82 -1.28 14.53
N SER A 184 24.95 -1.85 14.98
CA SER A 184 25.99 -2.34 14.07
C SER A 184 25.52 -3.51 13.20
N GLU A 185 24.70 -4.41 13.74
CA GLU A 185 24.07 -5.47 12.97
C GLU A 185 23.11 -4.91 11.91
N VAL A 186 22.25 -3.96 12.31
CA VAL A 186 21.29 -3.32 11.40
C VAL A 186 22.00 -2.60 10.26
N ASP A 187 23.07 -1.86 10.54
CA ASP A 187 23.86 -1.15 9.54
C ASP A 187 24.45 -2.10 8.49
N LYS A 188 24.97 -3.25 8.95
CA LYS A 188 25.60 -4.23 8.06
C LYS A 188 24.60 -5.01 7.22
N LYS A 189 23.44 -5.35 7.79
CA LYS A 189 22.46 -6.25 7.15
C LYS A 189 21.37 -5.52 6.36
N PHE A 190 20.86 -4.43 6.90
CA PHE A 190 19.64 -3.78 6.40
C PHE A 190 19.89 -2.34 5.92
N GLY A 191 20.94 -1.69 6.43
CA GLY A 191 21.24 -0.30 6.10
C GLY A 191 20.10 0.62 6.51
N LEU A 192 19.57 1.39 5.54
CA LEU A 192 18.44 2.31 5.75
C LEU A 192 17.07 1.71 5.40
N MET A 193 17.00 0.41 5.07
CA MET A 193 15.75 -0.25 4.70
C MET A 193 14.98 -0.71 5.95
N PRO A 194 13.64 -0.74 5.90
CA PRO A 194 12.85 -1.37 6.94
C PRO A 194 13.18 -2.85 7.10
N PHE A 195 13.19 -3.33 8.33
CA PHE A 195 13.48 -4.72 8.68
C PHE A 195 12.64 -5.17 9.87
N SER A 196 12.42 -6.48 9.97
CA SER A 196 11.79 -7.11 11.14
C SER A 196 12.87 -7.56 12.13
N LEU A 197 12.66 -7.37 13.43
CA LEU A 197 13.52 -7.90 14.49
C LEU A 197 13.67 -9.44 14.42
N ARG A 198 12.73 -10.13 13.74
CA ARG A 198 12.81 -11.57 13.47
C ARG A 198 14.04 -11.97 12.64
N LEU A 199 14.61 -11.03 11.88
CA LEU A 199 15.78 -11.25 11.02
C LEU A 199 17.11 -10.98 11.75
N CYS A 200 17.07 -10.49 12.99
CA CYS A 200 18.26 -10.35 13.82
C CYS A 200 18.74 -11.72 14.32
N GLU A 201 20.05 -11.84 14.54
CA GLU A 201 20.69 -13.08 15.02
C GLU A 201 20.17 -13.55 16.38
N ASP A 202 19.99 -12.60 17.30
CA ASP A 202 19.59 -12.86 18.68
C ASP A 202 18.39 -11.99 19.04
N GLU A 203 17.22 -12.62 19.08
CA GLU A 203 15.94 -11.94 19.32
C GLU A 203 15.91 -11.22 20.68
N LYS A 204 16.53 -11.78 21.73
CA LYS A 204 16.54 -11.17 23.06
C LYS A 204 17.39 -9.90 23.06
N LYS A 205 18.57 -9.95 22.44
CA LYS A 205 19.44 -8.77 22.31
C LYS A 205 18.81 -7.70 21.42
N ALA A 206 18.16 -8.10 20.33
CA ALA A 206 17.45 -7.18 19.44
C ALA A 206 16.31 -6.46 20.17
N LYS A 207 15.48 -7.20 20.93
CA LYS A 207 14.42 -6.64 21.79
C LYS A 207 14.95 -5.63 22.81
N MET A 208 16.11 -5.89 23.40
CA MET A 208 16.72 -4.95 24.36
C MET A 208 17.35 -3.74 23.67
N GLY A 209 18.11 -3.94 22.59
CA GLY A 209 18.86 -2.89 21.90
C GLY A 209 17.99 -1.87 21.17
N VAL A 210 16.85 -2.32 20.63
CA VAL A 210 15.93 -1.43 19.89
C VAL A 210 15.32 -0.35 20.78
N VAL A 211 15.13 -0.61 22.08
CA VAL A 211 14.49 0.34 23.01
C VAL A 211 15.27 1.64 23.12
N GLU A 212 16.59 1.57 23.30
CA GLU A 212 17.46 2.76 23.35
C GLU A 212 17.52 3.45 21.98
N CYS A 213 17.58 2.67 20.89
CA CYS A 213 17.66 3.23 19.54
C CYS A 213 16.41 4.01 19.14
N VAL A 214 15.21 3.52 19.51
CA VAL A 214 13.95 4.25 19.29
C VAL A 214 13.88 5.49 20.17
N LYS A 215 14.26 5.37 21.46
CA LYS A 215 14.26 6.49 22.41
C LYS A 215 15.11 7.67 21.95
N HIS A 216 16.20 7.39 21.24
CA HIS A 216 17.10 8.40 20.70
C HIS A 216 16.95 8.60 19.19
N GLU A 217 15.78 8.23 18.64
CA GLU A 217 15.37 8.49 17.26
C GLU A 217 16.26 7.87 16.16
N LEU A 218 17.17 6.98 16.52
CA LEU A 218 17.98 6.22 15.55
C LEU A 218 17.15 5.20 14.77
N MET A 219 15.99 4.80 15.31
CA MET A 219 15.07 3.84 14.70
C MET A 219 13.66 4.39 14.68
N GLN A 220 13.03 4.34 13.51
CA GLN A 220 11.61 4.63 13.32
C GLN A 220 10.80 3.34 13.47
N PRO A 221 9.83 3.27 14.41
CA PRO A 221 8.92 2.14 14.54
C PRO A 221 7.85 2.16 13.45
N PHE A 222 7.52 0.98 12.93
CA PHE A 222 6.37 0.75 12.06
C PHE A 222 5.32 0.01 12.88
N THR A 223 4.51 0.78 13.62
CA THR A 223 3.55 0.23 14.59
C THR A 223 2.49 -0.62 13.91
N VAL A 224 2.03 -1.66 14.61
CA VAL A 224 0.92 -2.49 14.15
C VAL A 224 -0.38 -1.78 14.53
N LEU A 225 -1.13 -1.36 13.53
CA LEU A 225 -2.40 -0.66 13.71
C LEU A 225 -3.57 -1.60 13.45
N TYR A 226 -4.68 -1.32 14.13
CA TYR A 226 -5.91 -2.09 14.04
C TYR A 226 -7.12 -1.18 13.86
N GLU A 227 -8.08 -1.67 13.08
CA GLU A 227 -9.47 -1.22 13.14
C GLU A 227 -10.25 -1.97 14.23
N ARG A 228 -11.52 -1.58 14.45
CA ARG A 228 -12.41 -2.33 15.35
C ARG A 228 -12.48 -3.81 14.93
N ASP A 229 -12.64 -4.72 15.89
CA ASP A 229 -12.54 -6.17 15.64
C ASP A 229 -13.56 -6.72 14.65
N THR A 230 -14.72 -6.05 14.51
CA THR A 230 -15.78 -6.43 13.57
C THR A 230 -15.52 -5.97 12.12
N GLU A 231 -14.45 -5.22 11.88
CA GLU A 231 -14.20 -4.56 10.60
C GLU A 231 -13.15 -5.31 9.76
N PHE A 232 -13.14 -5.00 8.46
CA PHE A 232 -12.20 -5.53 7.50
C PHE A 232 -11.40 -4.40 6.85
N VAL A 233 -10.11 -4.64 6.63
CA VAL A 233 -9.21 -3.70 5.96
C VAL A 233 -8.56 -4.40 4.78
N ALA A 234 -8.69 -3.80 3.59
CA ALA A 234 -8.02 -4.24 2.37
C ALA A 234 -6.92 -3.26 1.98
N GLN A 235 -5.82 -3.80 1.48
CA GLN A 235 -4.63 -3.10 1.02
C GLN A 235 -4.22 -3.56 -0.39
N PHE A 236 -3.92 -2.59 -1.24
CA PHE A 236 -3.22 -2.82 -2.51
C PHE A 236 -2.08 -1.82 -2.63
N LYS A 237 -0.87 -2.33 -2.79
CA LYS A 237 0.34 -1.52 -2.96
C LYS A 237 1.10 -1.95 -4.20
N PHE A 238 1.60 -0.97 -4.94
CA PHE A 238 2.42 -1.19 -6.12
C PHE A 238 3.45 -0.08 -6.28
N THR A 239 4.54 -0.40 -6.98
CA THR A 239 5.56 0.54 -7.40
C THR A 239 5.31 0.96 -8.84
N VAL A 240 5.34 2.26 -9.09
CA VAL A 240 5.13 2.87 -10.41
C VAL A 240 6.27 3.82 -10.76
N ILE A 241 6.73 3.74 -12.01
CA ILE A 241 7.75 4.62 -12.58
C ILE A 241 7.07 5.60 -13.54
N LEU A 242 7.31 6.89 -13.38
CA LEU A 242 6.69 7.93 -14.20
C LEU A 242 7.50 8.19 -15.47
N MET A 243 7.22 7.42 -16.52
CA MET A 243 7.91 7.57 -17.80
C MET A 243 7.26 8.66 -18.66
N PRO A 244 7.98 9.27 -19.63
CA PRO A 244 7.40 10.25 -20.57
C PRO A 244 6.18 9.75 -21.36
N ASN A 245 6.01 8.43 -21.47
CA ASN A 245 4.90 7.77 -22.16
C ASN A 245 3.76 7.31 -21.22
N GLY A 246 3.82 7.68 -19.94
CA GLY A 246 2.84 7.36 -18.91
C GLY A 246 3.41 6.52 -17.76
N PRO A 247 2.62 6.32 -16.69
CA PRO A 247 3.03 5.51 -15.56
C PRO A 247 3.27 4.04 -15.97
N LEU A 248 4.40 3.50 -15.53
CA LEU A 248 4.80 2.11 -15.71
C LEU A 248 4.75 1.42 -14.35
N LYS A 249 3.67 0.67 -14.10
CA LYS A 249 3.52 -0.20 -12.92
C LYS A 249 4.47 -1.40 -13.06
N ILE A 250 5.39 -1.56 -12.10
CA ILE A 250 6.42 -2.61 -12.12
C ILE A 250 6.16 -3.72 -11.09
N THR A 251 5.29 -3.49 -10.11
CA THR A 251 4.83 -4.51 -9.15
C THR A 251 3.31 -4.55 -9.09
N GLY A 252 2.78 -5.62 -8.51
CA GLY A 252 1.34 -5.86 -8.38
C GLY A 252 0.95 -7.20 -9.00
N LEU A 253 -0.10 -7.80 -8.44
CA LEU A 253 -0.72 -9.01 -8.96
C LEU A 253 -1.97 -8.65 -9.75
N THR A 254 -2.36 -9.52 -10.68
CA THR A 254 -3.67 -9.44 -11.31
C THR A 254 -4.73 -9.74 -10.26
N PHE A 255 -5.75 -8.89 -10.19
CA PHE A 255 -6.91 -9.10 -9.35
C PHE A 255 -7.98 -9.83 -10.16
N ASP A 256 -8.50 -10.94 -9.63
CA ASP A 256 -9.58 -11.69 -10.27
C ASP A 256 -10.93 -11.18 -9.78
N GLU A 257 -11.51 -10.24 -10.52
CA GLU A 257 -12.82 -9.65 -10.22
C GLU A 257 -13.94 -10.69 -10.17
N GLU A 258 -13.80 -11.87 -10.80
CA GLU A 258 -14.85 -12.89 -10.78
C GLU A 258 -15.02 -13.57 -9.41
N THR A 259 -13.99 -13.47 -8.56
CA THR A 259 -13.96 -14.06 -7.21
C THR A 259 -14.61 -13.17 -6.16
N VAL A 260 -14.90 -11.90 -6.47
CA VAL A 260 -15.40 -10.91 -5.52
C VAL A 260 -16.69 -10.26 -6.04
N VAL A 261 -17.79 -10.41 -5.30
CA VAL A 261 -19.10 -9.88 -5.70
C VAL A 261 -19.59 -8.90 -4.65
N SER A 262 -19.50 -7.61 -5.01
CA SER A 262 -20.05 -6.49 -4.24
C SER A 262 -21.41 -6.09 -4.82
N GLU A 263 -22.34 -5.73 -3.94
CA GLU A 263 -23.62 -5.11 -4.33
C GLU A 263 -23.48 -3.60 -4.57
N CYS A 264 -22.40 -3.00 -4.06
CA CYS A 264 -22.05 -1.61 -4.32
C CYS A 264 -21.32 -1.45 -5.66
N GLN A 265 -21.52 -0.29 -6.30
CA GLN A 265 -20.88 0.09 -7.55
C GLN A 265 -20.57 1.59 -7.56
N ILE A 266 -19.59 2.01 -8.36
CA ILE A 266 -19.28 3.43 -8.56
C ILE A 266 -20.37 4.04 -9.44
N GLU A 267 -21.04 5.08 -8.96
CA GLU A 267 -22.08 5.80 -9.71
C GLU A 267 -21.54 7.08 -10.37
N ASP A 268 -20.51 7.70 -9.79
CA ASP A 268 -19.87 8.92 -10.31
C ASP A 268 -19.29 8.69 -11.72
N GLU A 269 -19.80 9.44 -12.69
CA GLU A 269 -19.46 9.28 -14.10
C GLU A 269 -18.01 9.66 -14.41
N ASP A 270 -17.45 10.65 -13.70
CA ASP A 270 -16.05 11.06 -13.87
C ASP A 270 -15.10 9.95 -13.39
N LEU A 271 -15.42 9.29 -12.28
CA LEU A 271 -14.68 8.13 -11.79
C LEU A 271 -14.80 6.92 -12.72
N LYS A 272 -15.98 6.63 -13.27
CA LYS A 272 -16.15 5.59 -14.30
C LYS A 272 -15.29 5.90 -15.52
N ALA A 273 -15.34 7.15 -16.00
CA ALA A 273 -14.52 7.61 -17.12
C ALA A 273 -13.04 7.46 -16.81
N LEU A 274 -12.58 7.82 -15.60
CA LEU A 274 -11.21 7.62 -15.16
C LEU A 274 -10.83 6.13 -15.22
N LEU A 275 -11.59 5.24 -14.59
CA LEU A 275 -11.26 3.81 -14.48
C LEU A 275 -11.23 3.09 -15.84
N THR A 276 -12.02 3.54 -16.82
CA THR A 276 -11.99 2.99 -18.18
C THR A 276 -10.75 3.43 -18.99
N GLN A 277 -10.12 4.56 -18.62
CA GLN A 277 -8.89 5.02 -19.26
C GLN A 277 -7.78 3.97 -19.13
N SER A 278 -6.91 3.93 -20.12
CA SER A 278 -5.75 3.05 -20.08
C SER A 278 -4.66 3.67 -19.22
N ALA A 279 -4.12 2.92 -18.27
CA ALA A 279 -3.03 3.33 -17.40
C ALA A 279 -1.73 3.74 -18.15
N SER A 280 -1.46 3.18 -19.34
CA SER A 280 -0.31 3.61 -20.17
C SER A 280 -0.69 3.95 -21.62
N ARG A 281 0.09 4.81 -22.30
CA ARG A 281 -0.11 5.12 -23.74
C ARG A 281 0.05 3.89 -24.64
N LYS A 282 0.91 2.93 -24.28
CA LYS A 282 1.07 1.65 -25.02
C LYS A 282 -0.16 0.76 -24.86
N ALA A 283 -0.72 0.65 -23.65
CA ALA A 283 -1.97 -0.06 -23.42
C ALA A 283 -3.16 0.65 -24.09
N ALA A 284 -3.13 1.99 -24.19
CA ALA A 284 -4.15 2.77 -24.89
C ALA A 284 -4.12 2.51 -26.40
N LYS A 285 -2.91 2.46 -27.00
CA LYS A 285 -2.73 2.09 -28.42
C LYS A 285 -3.16 0.64 -28.68
N LYS A 286 -2.85 -0.31 -27.79
CA LYS A 286 -3.35 -1.70 -27.90
C LYS A 286 -4.87 -1.80 -27.77
N LYS A 287 -5.49 -1.09 -26.80
CA LYS A 287 -6.96 -1.03 -26.66
C LYS A 287 -7.63 -0.38 -27.87
N LYS A 288 -7.12 0.75 -28.39
CA LYS A 288 -7.62 1.37 -29.64
C LYS A 288 -7.50 0.44 -30.84
N LYS A 289 -6.40 -0.31 -30.98
CA LYS A 289 -6.22 -1.29 -32.06
C LYS A 289 -7.16 -2.50 -31.93
N LYS A 290 -7.52 -2.90 -30.70
CA LYS A 290 -8.47 -3.98 -30.42
C LYS A 290 -9.92 -3.54 -30.65
N ALA A 291 -10.29 -2.34 -30.21
CA ALA A 291 -11.61 -1.74 -30.45
C ALA A 291 -11.86 -1.43 -31.94
N GLY A 292 -10.83 -0.99 -32.67
CA GLY A 292 -10.91 -0.80 -34.11
C GLY A 292 -11.07 -2.11 -34.90
N LYS A 293 -10.53 -3.23 -34.39
CA LYS A 293 -10.77 -4.56 -34.97
C LYS A 293 -12.17 -5.09 -34.69
N SER A 294 -12.67 -4.94 -33.47
CA SER A 294 -14.04 -5.38 -33.13
C SER A 294 -15.12 -4.58 -33.86
N MET A 295 -14.89 -3.28 -34.12
CA MET A 295 -15.80 -2.46 -34.93
C MET A 295 -15.78 -2.84 -36.42
N ALA A 296 -14.64 -3.27 -36.95
CA ALA A 296 -14.53 -3.78 -38.32
C ALA A 296 -15.22 -5.15 -38.49
N GLU A 297 -15.06 -6.06 -37.53
CA GLU A 297 -15.72 -7.37 -37.53
C GLU A 297 -17.25 -7.27 -37.32
N SER A 298 -17.74 -6.25 -36.61
CA SER A 298 -19.19 -6.00 -36.50
C SER A 298 -19.80 -5.35 -37.75
N ALA A 299 -18.98 -4.69 -38.57
CA ALA A 299 -19.43 -4.12 -39.85
C ALA A 299 -19.46 -5.18 -40.97
N GLU A 300 -18.54 -6.15 -40.96
CA GLU A 300 -18.53 -7.28 -41.93
C GLU A 300 -19.62 -8.34 -41.67
N ASN A 301 -20.21 -8.39 -40.46
CA ASN A 301 -21.30 -9.33 -40.14
C ASN A 301 -22.70 -8.70 -40.24
N ALA A 302 -22.79 -7.45 -40.71
CA ALA A 302 -24.05 -6.70 -40.87
C ALA A 302 -24.45 -6.48 -42.34
N ASP A 303 -23.70 -7.05 -43.29
CA ASP A 303 -24.02 -7.14 -44.73
C ASP A 303 -24.42 -8.58 -45.12
#